data_AF-A0A4Q3UAN1-F1
#
_entry.id   AF-A0A4Q3UAN1-F1
#
_cell.length_a   1.000
_cell.length_b   1.000
_cell.length_c   1.000
_cell.angle_alpha   90.00
_cell.angle_beta   90.00
_cell.angle_gamma   90.00
#
_symmetry.space_group_name_H-M   'P 1'
#
loop_
_entity.id
_entity.type
_entity.pdbx_description
1 polymer ?
#
loop_
_entity_poly.entity_id
_entity_poly.type
_entity_poly.pdbx_seq_one_letter_code
_entity_poly.pdbx_strand_id
1 'polypeptide(L)'
;MRLEDVGLLGWLHTLACIAALVVGGWNSVMFDRGRWHQLRGDIYVWSMIVANVLVFAIYDFDMDFINGKFGPGVMGFFHWLAIASLVFTLIGWFAARRQRHGVWAYTHPIAMALSYY
;
A
#
# COMPACT_ATOMS: atom_id res chain seq x y z
N MET A 1 -5.45 12.92 -22.01
CA MET A 1 -5.35 11.53 -21.53
C MET A 1 -6.66 10.84 -21.89
N ARG A 2 -6.65 9.93 -22.86
CA ARG A 2 -7.84 9.13 -23.17
C ARG A 2 -7.89 7.96 -22.19
N LEU A 3 -9.09 7.50 -21.82
CA LEU A 3 -9.27 6.30 -20.97
C LEU A 3 -8.66 5.04 -21.60
N GLU A 4 -8.39 5.10 -22.91
CA GLU A 4 -7.75 4.08 -23.75
C GLU A 4 -6.23 3.97 -23.52
N ASP A 5 -5.58 5.00 -22.97
CA ASP A 5 -4.12 5.01 -22.72
C ASP A 5 -3.75 4.29 -21.41
N VAL A 6 -4.74 3.95 -20.58
CA VAL A 6 -4.54 3.20 -19.34
C VAL A 6 -4.51 1.72 -19.70
N GLY A 7 -3.31 1.18 -19.89
CA GLY A 7 -3.11 -0.26 -20.11
C GLY A 7 -3.76 -1.11 -19.01
N LEU A 8 -3.96 -2.41 -19.28
CA LEU A 8 -4.57 -3.37 -18.34
C LEU A 8 -3.99 -3.28 -16.92
N LEU A 9 -2.67 -3.10 -16.80
CA LEU A 9 -1.98 -2.94 -15.52
C LEU A 9 -2.42 -1.69 -14.77
N GLY A 10 -2.62 -0.57 -15.47
CA GLY A 10 -3.13 0.68 -14.89
C GLY A 10 -4.53 0.51 -14.30
N TRP A 11 -5.42 -0.20 -15.00
CA TRP A 11 -6.75 -0.51 -14.46
C TRP A 11 -6.70 -1.43 -13.24
N LEU A 12 -5.85 -2.45 -13.25
CA LEU A 12 -5.64 -3.32 -12.09
C LEU A 12 -5.10 -2.54 -10.89
N HIS A 13 -4.17 -1.62 -11.11
CA HIS A 13 -3.63 -0.76 -10.06
C HIS A 13 -4.73 0.15 -9.48
N THR A 14 -5.52 0.80 -10.34
CA THR A 14 -6.65 1.64 -9.89
C THR A 14 -7.65 0.84 -9.06
N LEU A 15 -8.02 -0.36 -9.49
CA LEU A 15 -8.94 -1.23 -8.74
C LEU A 15 -8.34 -1.66 -7.40
N ALA A 16 -7.05 -2.00 -7.36
CA ALA A 16 -6.35 -2.34 -6.12
C ALA A 16 -6.31 -1.14 -5.15
N CYS A 17 -6.05 0.07 -5.64
CA CYS A 17 -6.09 1.31 -4.85
C CYS A 17 -7.49 1.59 -4.30
N ILE A 18 -8.54 1.43 -5.10
CA ILE A 18 -9.93 1.58 -4.64
C ILE A 18 -10.26 0.55 -3.56
N ALA A 19 -9.90 -0.71 -3.76
CA ALA A 19 -10.11 -1.76 -2.79
C ALA A 19 -9.38 -1.47 -1.46
N ALA A 20 -8.12 -1.03 -1.53
CA ALA A 20 -7.35 -0.64 -0.36
C ALA A 20 -7.97 0.56 0.39
N LEU A 21 -8.42 1.59 -0.33
CA LEU A 21 -9.08 2.76 0.27
C LEU A 21 -10.38 2.38 0.96
N VAL A 22 -11.26 1.65 0.28
CA VAL A 22 -12.57 1.25 0.81
C VAL A 22 -12.40 0.33 2.01
N VAL A 23 -11.58 -0.70 1.90
CA VAL A 23 -11.43 -1.70 2.96
C VAL A 23 -10.61 -1.16 4.14
N GLY A 24 -9.55 -0.39 3.89
CA GLY A 24 -8.77 0.27 4.93
C GLY A 24 -9.58 1.31 5.70
N GLY A 25 -10.35 2.14 4.99
CA GLY A 25 -11.28 3.09 5.58
C GLY A 25 -12.36 2.40 6.40
N TRP A 26 -12.99 1.34 5.84
CA TRP A 26 -13.97 0.53 6.55
C TRP A 26 -13.39 -0.07 7.84
N ASN A 27 -12.18 -0.62 7.77
CA ASN A 27 -11.54 -1.26 8.92
C ASN A 27 -11.12 -0.25 10.00
N SER A 28 -10.99 1.02 9.64
CA SER A 28 -10.64 2.12 10.56
C SER A 28 -11.85 2.67 11.32
N VAL A 29 -13.06 2.63 10.71
CA VAL A 29 -14.28 3.16 11.32
C VAL A 29 -15.10 2.12 12.08
N MET A 30 -14.88 0.83 11.83
CA MET A 30 -15.58 -0.25 12.53
C MET A 30 -14.79 -0.71 13.76
N PHE A 31 -15.45 -0.68 14.92
CA PHE A 31 -14.86 -1.08 16.20
C PHE A 31 -14.99 -2.58 16.50
N ASP A 32 -15.17 -3.42 15.47
CA ASP A 32 -15.20 -4.87 15.64
C ASP A 32 -13.78 -5.46 15.66
N ARG A 33 -13.52 -6.42 16.57
CA ARG A 33 -12.22 -7.14 16.67
C ARG A 33 -12.32 -8.61 16.26
N GLY A 34 -13.38 -8.96 15.53
CA GLY A 34 -13.73 -10.33 15.18
C GLY A 34 -13.08 -10.82 13.87
N ARG A 35 -13.58 -11.97 13.38
CA ARG A 35 -13.13 -12.58 12.11
C ARG A 35 -13.31 -11.63 10.90
N TRP A 36 -14.32 -10.75 10.95
CA TRP A 36 -14.58 -9.78 9.90
C TRP A 36 -13.52 -8.68 9.83
N HIS A 37 -13.06 -8.17 10.97
CA HIS A 37 -11.91 -7.25 11.04
C HIS A 37 -10.64 -7.88 10.44
N GLN A 38 -10.37 -9.15 10.75
CA GLN A 38 -9.22 -9.87 10.19
C GLN A 38 -9.34 -10.04 8.68
N LEU A 39 -10.51 -10.45 8.18
CA LEU A 39 -10.75 -10.62 6.74
C LEU A 39 -10.55 -9.30 5.97
N ARG A 40 -11.10 -8.19 6.49
CA ARG A 40 -10.91 -6.86 5.91
C ARG A 40 -9.44 -6.45 5.94
N GLY A 41 -8.76 -6.67 7.05
CA GLY A 41 -7.31 -6.44 7.17
C GLY A 41 -6.50 -7.21 6.13
N ASP A 42 -6.80 -8.49 5.91
CA ASP A 42 -6.12 -9.30 4.89
C ASP A 42 -6.43 -8.81 3.46
N ILE A 43 -7.67 -8.43 3.15
CA ILE A 43 -8.04 -7.85 1.85
C ILE A 43 -7.29 -6.53 1.63
N TYR A 44 -7.20 -5.67 2.65
CA TYR A 44 -6.43 -4.43 2.58
C TYR A 44 -4.95 -4.72 2.27
N VAL A 45 -4.32 -5.63 3.02
CA VAL A 45 -2.90 -5.99 2.83
C VAL A 45 -2.64 -6.49 1.42
N TRP A 46 -3.46 -7.40 0.91
CA TRP A 46 -3.30 -7.90 -0.46
C TRP A 46 -3.52 -6.82 -1.52
N SER A 47 -4.50 -5.93 -1.30
CA SER A 47 -4.76 -4.81 -2.20
C SER A 47 -3.57 -3.84 -2.24
N MET A 48 -2.99 -3.52 -1.07
CA MET A 48 -1.79 -2.69 -0.95
C MET A 48 -0.56 -3.33 -1.60
N ILE A 49 -0.38 -4.65 -1.44
CA ILE A 49 0.72 -5.36 -2.09
C ILE A 49 0.59 -5.27 -3.61
N VAL A 50 -0.59 -5.59 -4.15
CA VAL A 50 -0.84 -5.53 -5.60
C VAL A 50 -0.66 -4.11 -6.12
N ALA A 51 -1.24 -3.12 -5.45
CA ALA A 51 -1.13 -1.72 -5.84
C ALA A 51 0.34 -1.28 -5.92
N ASN A 52 1.13 -1.50 -4.87
CA ASN A 52 2.53 -1.08 -4.83
C ASN A 52 3.44 -1.88 -5.76
N VAL A 53 3.21 -3.18 -5.94
CA VAL A 53 3.97 -3.98 -6.92
C VAL A 53 3.72 -3.50 -8.35
N LEU A 54 2.48 -3.10 -8.66
CA LEU A 54 2.14 -2.57 -9.98
C LEU A 54 2.79 -1.22 -10.28
N VAL A 55 3.16 -0.43 -9.25
CA VAL A 55 3.88 0.85 -9.46
C VAL A 55 5.18 0.61 -10.25
N PHE A 56 5.95 -0.43 -9.93
CA PHE A 56 7.19 -0.76 -10.64
C PHE A 56 7.01 -1.12 -12.12
N ALA A 57 5.78 -1.45 -12.54
CA ALA A 57 5.47 -1.80 -13.92
C ALA A 57 4.79 -0.67 -14.70
N ILE A 58 4.12 0.27 -14.00
CA ILE A 58 3.31 1.34 -14.61
C ILE A 58 4.08 2.66 -14.63
N TYR A 59 4.84 2.96 -13.56
CA TYR A 59 5.59 4.20 -13.45
C TYR A 59 6.94 4.06 -14.16
N ASP A 60 6.98 4.47 -15.42
CA ASP A 60 8.24 4.54 -16.17
C ASP A 60 9.03 5.81 -15.81
N PHE A 61 8.34 6.93 -15.56
CA PHE A 61 8.99 8.21 -15.23
C PHE A 61 9.10 8.44 -13.73
N ASP A 62 10.31 8.69 -13.23
CA ASP A 62 10.54 8.98 -11.82
C ASP A 62 11.62 10.05 -11.59
N MET A 63 11.71 10.51 -10.34
CA MET A 63 12.56 11.59 -9.86
C MET A 63 13.52 11.06 -8.80
N ASP A 64 14.81 10.96 -9.14
CA ASP A 64 15.87 10.64 -8.19
C ASP A 64 16.49 11.93 -7.65
N PHE A 65 16.08 12.31 -6.45
CA PHE A 65 16.59 13.48 -5.74
C PHE A 65 18.04 13.32 -5.24
N ILE A 66 18.55 12.10 -5.11
CA ILE A 66 19.91 11.84 -4.61
C ILE A 66 20.93 12.11 -5.72
N ASN A 67 20.65 11.63 -6.93
CA ASN A 67 21.55 11.81 -8.08
C ASN A 67 21.11 12.96 -9.02
N GLY A 68 20.00 13.65 -8.71
CA GLY A 68 19.46 14.75 -9.52
C GLY A 68 18.97 14.32 -10.91
N LYS A 69 18.54 13.06 -11.06
CA LYS A 69 18.10 12.50 -12.34
C LYS A 69 16.59 12.48 -12.43
N PHE A 70 16.07 12.92 -13.57
CA PHE A 70 14.64 12.95 -13.88
C PHE A 70 14.45 12.31 -15.25
N GLY A 71 13.68 11.23 -15.33
CA GLY A 71 13.50 10.55 -16.61
C GLY A 71 12.83 9.19 -16.54
N PRO A 72 12.57 8.59 -17.72
CA PRO A 72 12.08 7.22 -17.84
C PRO A 72 13.15 6.20 -17.38
N GLY A 73 12.72 5.08 -16.79
CA GLY A 73 13.59 4.01 -16.28
C GLY A 73 14.40 4.36 -15.03
N VAL A 74 14.06 5.45 -14.33
CA VAL A 74 14.73 5.86 -13.09
C VAL A 74 14.00 5.26 -11.89
N MET A 75 14.75 4.62 -10.99
CA MET A 75 14.21 4.17 -9.69
C MET A 75 14.28 5.32 -8.69
N GLY A 76 13.27 6.19 -8.73
CA GLY A 76 13.21 7.43 -7.97
C GLY A 76 12.19 7.41 -6.83
N PHE A 77 11.69 8.59 -6.52
CA PHE A 77 10.80 8.87 -5.40
C PHE A 77 9.54 7.97 -5.35
N PHE A 78 8.84 7.76 -6.47
CA PHE A 78 7.62 6.96 -6.47
C PHE A 78 7.90 5.47 -6.21
N HIS A 79 9.00 4.94 -6.75
CA HIS A 79 9.44 3.59 -6.45
C HIS A 79 9.84 3.43 -4.97
N TRP A 80 10.54 4.41 -4.40
CA TRP A 80 10.90 4.40 -2.98
C TRP A 80 9.70 4.48 -2.05
N LEU A 81 8.70 5.29 -2.39
CA LEU A 81 7.42 5.32 -1.68
C LEU A 81 6.71 3.97 -1.75
N ALA A 82 6.65 3.34 -2.94
CA ALA A 82 6.05 2.01 -3.07
C ALA A 82 6.77 0.96 -2.21
N ILE A 83 8.11 1.01 -2.13
CA ILE A 83 8.89 0.15 -1.23
C ILE A 83 8.54 0.43 0.23
N ALA A 84 8.52 1.70 0.65
CA ALA A 84 8.21 2.08 2.01
C ALA A 84 6.80 1.62 2.41
N SER A 85 5.81 1.85 1.55
CA SER A 85 4.43 1.39 1.70
C SER A 85 4.34 -0.13 1.89
N LEU A 86 5.05 -0.91 1.07
CA LEU A 86 5.13 -2.37 1.18
C LEU A 86 5.72 -2.80 2.52
N VAL A 87 6.83 -2.18 2.92
CA VAL A 87 7.49 -2.48 4.21
C VAL A 87 6.54 -2.19 5.37
N PHE A 88 5.88 -1.04 5.40
CA PHE A 88 4.93 -0.70 6.45
C PHE A 88 3.70 -1.61 6.45
N THR A 89 3.19 -1.98 5.28
CA THR A 89 2.08 -2.94 5.14
C THR A 89 2.44 -4.29 5.75
N LEU A 90 3.64 -4.81 5.45
CA LEU A 90 4.13 -6.08 5.98
C LEU A 90 4.38 -6.01 7.49
N ILE A 91 4.96 -4.92 7.98
CA ILE A 91 5.14 -4.68 9.42
C ILE A 91 3.78 -4.61 10.12
N GLY A 92 2.82 -3.88 9.56
CA GLY A 92 1.46 -3.74 10.08
C GLY A 92 0.75 -5.09 10.17
N TRP A 93 0.84 -5.91 9.12
CA TRP A 93 0.28 -7.26 9.10
C TRP A 93 0.96 -8.21 10.10
N PHE A 94 2.29 -8.14 10.21
CA PHE A 94 3.06 -8.93 11.17
C PHE A 94 2.74 -8.53 12.63
N ALA A 95 2.60 -7.23 12.88
CA ALA A 95 2.23 -6.67 14.18
C ALA A 95 0.79 -7.05 14.56
N ALA A 96 -0.14 -7.07 13.60
CA ALA A 96 -1.54 -7.47 13.81
C ALA A 96 -1.65 -8.85 14.45
N ARG A 97 -0.80 -9.80 14.01
CA ARG A 97 -0.77 -11.18 14.53
C ARG A 97 -0.15 -11.29 15.92
N ARG A 98 0.54 -10.26 16.40
CA ARG A 98 1.29 -10.24 17.68
C ARG A 98 0.85 -9.16 18.65
N GLN A 99 -0.34 -8.57 18.45
CA GLN A 99 -0.91 -7.52 19.30
C GLN A 99 -1.01 -7.88 20.79
N ARG A 100 -0.85 -9.16 21.16
CA ARG A 100 -0.75 -9.60 22.56
C ARG A 100 0.48 -9.03 23.29
N HIS A 101 1.53 -8.61 22.58
CA HIS A 101 2.63 -7.86 23.19
C HIS A 101 2.45 -6.36 22.93
N GLY A 102 2.61 -5.55 23.98
CA GLY A 102 2.33 -4.11 23.95
C GLY A 102 3.01 -3.35 22.82
N VAL A 103 4.26 -3.68 22.50
CA VAL A 103 4.99 -3.03 21.38
C VAL A 103 4.22 -3.18 20.07
N TRP A 104 3.81 -4.40 19.71
CA TRP A 104 3.09 -4.67 18.47
C TRP A 104 1.68 -4.07 18.45
N ALA A 105 1.06 -3.86 19.61
CA ALA A 105 -0.23 -3.19 19.72
C ALA A 105 -0.14 -1.70 19.32
N TYR A 106 0.97 -1.02 19.60
CA TYR A 106 1.22 0.35 19.15
C TYR A 106 1.81 0.42 17.74
N THR A 107 2.70 -0.52 17.39
CA THR A 107 3.30 -0.58 16.05
C THR A 107 2.26 -0.82 14.96
N HIS A 108 1.24 -1.65 15.22
CA HIS A 108 0.21 -1.97 14.23
C HIS A 108 -0.52 -0.73 13.67
N PRO A 109 -1.20 0.11 14.48
CA PRO A 109 -1.90 1.28 13.96
C PRO A 109 -0.97 2.30 13.30
N ILE A 110 0.26 2.46 13.81
CA ILE A 110 1.25 3.36 13.20
C ILE A 110 1.65 2.87 11.80
N ALA A 111 1.97 1.58 11.68
CA ALA A 111 2.37 0.99 10.40
C ALA A 111 1.22 1.03 9.38
N MET A 112 -0.02 0.83 9.81
CA MET A 112 -1.21 0.95 8.94
C MET A 112 -1.45 2.38 8.46
N ALA A 113 -1.16 3.39 9.28
CA ALA A 113 -1.26 4.78 8.87
C ALA A 113 -0.13 5.16 7.89
N LEU A 114 1.09 4.70 8.15
CA LEU A 114 2.26 4.98 7.30
C LEU A 114 2.22 4.26 5.96
N SER A 115 1.54 3.11 5.85
CA SER A 115 1.44 2.40 4.57
C SER A 115 0.63 3.15 3.51
N TYR A 116 -0.12 4.19 3.83
CA TYR A 116 -0.88 4.97 2.85
C TYR A 116 -0.04 5.87 1.92
N TYR A 117 1.24 6.03 2.22
CA TYR A 117 2.20 6.83 1.44
C TYR A 117 3.10 5.92 0.61
#